data_AF-L7KKK2-F1
#
_entry.id   AF-L7KKK2-F1
#
_cell.length_a   1.000
_cell.length_b   1.000
_cell.length_c   1.000
_cell.angle_alpha   90.00
_cell.angle_beta   90.00
_cell.angle_gamma   90.00
#
_symmetry.space_group_name_H-M   'P 1'
#
loop_
_entity.id
_entity.type
_entity.pdbx_description
1 polymer ?
#
loop_
_entity_poly.entity_id
_entity_poly.type
_entity_poly.pdbx_seq_one_letter_code
_entity_poly.pdbx_strand_id
1 'polypeptide(L)' 'MSAAMVFDAHFHIIDHAFPVVENNGFLPGKSAMPDYTERTRGLGIVGTNAEKLYGVTTEREPR' A
#
# COMPACT_ATOMS: atom_id res chain seq x y z
N MET A 1 -24.24 -10.31 -3.22
CA MET A 1 -23.34 -9.59 -4.15
C MET A 1 -21.92 -9.94 -3.74
N SER A 2 -21.10 -10.56 -4.58
CA SER A 2 -19.68 -10.73 -4.25
C SER A 2 -19.00 -9.35 -4.28
N ALA A 3 -18.13 -9.07 -3.32
CA ALA A 3 -17.31 -7.86 -3.35
C ALA A 3 -16.45 -7.84 -4.63
N ALA A 4 -16.36 -6.69 -5.29
CA ALA A 4 -15.49 -6.53 -6.45
C ALA A 4 -14.02 -6.68 -6.00
N MET A 5 -13.25 -7.46 -6.76
CA MET A 5 -11.80 -7.57 -6.55
C MET A 5 -11.13 -6.38 -7.25
N VAL A 6 -10.32 -5.64 -6.50
CA VAL A 6 -9.65 -4.42 -6.96
C VAL A 6 -8.15 -4.61 -6.93
N PHE A 7 -7.48 -4.14 -7.97
CA PHE A 7 -6.03 -3.96 -7.98
C PHE A 7 -5.71 -2.47 -7.83
N ASP A 8 -4.96 -2.10 -6.81
CA ASP A 8 -4.52 -0.72 -6.63
C ASP A 8 -3.18 -0.51 -7.34
N ALA A 9 -3.26 0.17 -8.48
CA ALA A 9 -2.11 0.46 -9.33
C ALA A 9 -1.33 1.70 -8.88
N HIS A 10 -1.84 2.51 -7.95
CA HIS A 10 -1.24 3.80 -7.64
C HIS A 10 -1.45 4.26 -6.20
N PHE A 11 -0.39 4.13 -5.41
CA PHE A 11 -0.32 4.59 -4.03
C PHE A 11 1.11 5.02 -3.68
N HIS A 12 1.26 5.67 -2.52
CA HIS A 12 2.56 6.09 -2.02
C HIS A 12 2.76 5.60 -0.58
N ILE A 13 3.91 4.95 -0.35
CA ILE A 13 4.40 4.64 1.00
C ILE A 13 5.57 5.57 1.29
N ILE A 14 5.51 6.22 2.45
CA ILE A 14 6.50 7.18 2.94
C ILE A 14 7.00 6.65 4.27
N ASP A 15 8.09 5.90 4.20
CA ASP A 15 8.76 5.32 5.36
C ASP A 15 10.01 6.14 5.73
N HIS A 16 9.97 6.77 6.90
CA HIS A 16 11.06 7.59 7.42
C HIS A 16 12.28 6.76 7.89
N ALA A 17 12.22 5.42 7.81
CA ALA A 17 13.41 4.57 7.91
C ALA A 17 14.39 4.80 6.74
N PHE A 18 13.93 5.40 5.64
CA PHE A 18 14.75 5.84 4.51
C PHE A 18 14.83 7.37 4.47
N PRO A 19 15.92 7.96 3.93
CA PRO A 19 16.04 9.41 3.83
C PRO A 19 14.90 10.02 3.02
N VAL A 20 14.20 10.99 3.62
CA VAL A 20 13.20 11.82 2.93
C VAL A 20 13.80 13.21 2.77
N VAL A 21 13.83 13.69 1.53
CA VAL A 21 14.35 15.01 1.19
C VAL A 21 13.18 15.96 0.99
N GLU A 22 13.23 17.11 1.65
CA GLU A 22 12.27 18.19 1.44
C GLU A 22 12.34 18.71 -0.01
N ASN A 23 11.18 18.97 -0.61
CA ASN A 23 11.10 19.55 -1.94
C ASN A 23 10.21 20.80 -1.91
N ASN A 24 10.78 21.96 -2.26
CA ASN A 24 10.05 23.25 -2.32
C ASN A 24 9.25 23.59 -1.05
N GLY A 25 9.82 23.39 0.14
CA GLY A 25 9.12 23.67 1.40
C GLY A 25 8.21 22.53 1.88
N PHE A 26 8.12 21.43 1.15
CA PHE A 26 7.26 20.29 1.50
C PHE A 26 8.09 19.08 1.90
N LEU A 27 7.93 18.66 3.15
CA LEU A 27 8.41 17.39 3.66
C LEU A 27 7.20 16.52 4.01
N PRO A 28 6.99 15.39 3.32
CA PRO A 28 5.82 14.56 3.59
C PRO A 28 5.92 13.87 4.96
N GLY A 29 4.78 13.82 5.65
CA GLY A 29 4.61 13.00 6.86
C GLY A 29 4.74 11.51 6.57
N LYS A 30 4.93 10.72 7.62
CA LYS A 30 4.99 9.26 7.53
C LYS A 30 3.65 8.70 7.05
N SER A 31 3.70 7.76 6.12
CA SER A 31 2.56 7.00 5.59
C SER A 31 3.05 5.59 5.27
N ALA A 32 3.12 4.72 6.28
CA ALA A 32 3.75 3.42 6.15
C ALA A 32 2.76 2.37 5.58
N MET A 33 3.29 1.21 5.17
CA MET A 33 2.46 0.11 4.64
C MET A 33 1.32 -0.32 5.58
N PRO A 34 1.51 -0.44 6.91
CA PRO A 34 0.42 -0.76 7.83
C PRO A 34 -0.72 0.27 7.81
N ASP A 35 -0.40 1.56 7.66
CA ASP A 35 -1.40 2.63 7.60
C ASP A 35 -2.24 2.52 6.31
N TYR A 36 -1.59 2.19 5.19
CA TYR A 36 -2.26 1.93 3.91
C TYR A 36 -3.18 0.71 4.01
N THR A 37 -2.71 -0.41 4.56
CA THR A 37 -3.51 -1.63 4.71
C THR A 37 -4.75 -1.39 5.58
N GLU A 38 -4.62 -0.67 6.69
CA GLU A 38 -5.76 -0.37 7.56
C GLU A 38 -6.78 0.54 6.85
N ARG A 39 -6.31 1.60 6.17
CA ARG A 39 -7.20 2.50 5.42
C ARG A 39 -7.95 1.82 4.28
N THR A 40 -7.38 0.77 3.69
CA THR A 40 -7.94 0.12 2.49
C THR A 40 -8.61 -1.22 2.76
N ARG A 41 -8.62 -1.69 4.02
CA ARG A 41 -9.14 -3.01 4.44
C ARG A 41 -10.55 -3.35 3.93
N GLY A 42 -11.40 -2.36 3.70
CA GLY A 42 -12.79 -2.54 3.22
C GLY A 42 -12.99 -2.41 1.71
N LEU A 43 -11.96 -2.07 0.94
CA LEU A 43 -12.09 -1.71 -0.49
C LEU A 43 -12.03 -2.92 -1.44
N GLY A 44 -11.79 -4.13 -0.92
CA GLY A 44 -11.64 -5.33 -1.76
C GLY A 44 -10.34 -5.32 -2.58
N ILE A 45 -9.31 -4.63 -2.12
CA ILE A 45 -7.98 -4.64 -2.75
C ILE A 45 -7.36 -6.02 -2.54
N VAL A 46 -7.07 -6.70 -3.64
CA VAL A 46 -6.48 -8.05 -3.66
C VAL A 46 -5.03 -8.05 -4.16
N GLY A 47 -4.49 -6.89 -4.50
CA GLY A 47 -3.11 -6.77 -4.94
C GLY A 47 -2.69 -5.31 -5.10
N THR A 48 -1.38 -5.10 -5.00
CA THR A 48 -0.72 -3.81 -5.22
C THR A 48 0.57 -4.04 -6.00
N ASN A 49 1.14 -3.00 -6.60
CA ASN A 49 2.45 -3.13 -7.26
C ASN A 49 3.63 -3.34 -6.28
N ALA A 50 3.43 -3.23 -4.95
CA ALA A 50 4.47 -3.40 -3.94
C ALA A 50 4.39 -4.71 -3.15
N GLU A 51 3.53 -5.66 -3.54
CA GLU A 51 3.36 -6.96 -2.83
C GLU A 51 4.69 -7.64 -2.49
N LYS A 52 5.68 -7.58 -3.40
CA LYS A 52 6.99 -8.21 -3.21
C LYS A 52 7.89 -7.54 -2.16
N LEU A 53 7.73 -6.24 -1.91
CA LEU A 53 8.64 -5.48 -1.04
C LEU A 53 8.27 -5.57 0.45
N TYR A 54 6.98 -5.68 0.76
CA TYR A 54 6.48 -5.69 2.14
C TYR A 54 6.01 -7.06 2.63
N GLY A 55 6.21 -8.11 1.83
CA GLY A 55 5.80 -9.47 2.19
C GLY A 55 4.29 -9.60 2.40
N VAL A 56 3.49 -8.73 1.80
CA VAL A 56 2.03 -8.86 1.81
C VAL A 56 1.70 -9.96 0.80
N THR A 57 1.78 -11.21 1.25
CA THR A 57 1.21 -12.32 0.52
C THR A 57 -0.30 -12.23 0.70
N THR A 58 -1.00 -11.86 -0.37
CA THR A 58 -2.40 -12.25 -0.48
C THR A 58 -2.39 -13.76 -0.68
N GLU A 59 -2.35 -14.53 0.40
CA GLU A 59 -2.50 -15.99 0.31
C GLU A 59 -3.90 -16.31 -0.21
N ARG A 60 -4.01 -16.42 -1.53
CA ARG A 60 -4.88 -17.37 -2.24
C ARG A 60 -4.26 -17.77 -3.56
N GLU A 61 -3.48 -18.84 -3.53
CA GLU A 61 -3.50 -19.86 -4.60
C GLU A 61 -4.34 -21.05 -4.06
N PRO A 62 -5.12 -21.81 -4.86
CA PRO A 62 -5.10 -21.89 -6.33
C PRO A 62 -6.50 -21.84 -7.00
N ARG A 63 -6.51 -21.62 -8.33
CA ARG A 63 -7.41 -22.34 -9.23
C ARG A 63 -6.80 -22.53 -10.61
#